data_AF-A0AAV7YX70-F1
#
_entry.id   AF-A0AAV7YX70-F1
#
_cell.length_a   1.000
_cell.length_b   1.000
_cell.length_c   1.000
_cell.angle_alpha   90.00
_cell.angle_beta   90.00
_cell.angle_gamma   90.00
#
_symmetry.space_group_name_H-M   'P 1'
#
loop_
_entity.id
_entity.type
_entity.pdbx_description
1 polymer ?
#
loop_
_entity_poly.entity_id
_entity_poly.type
_entity_poly.pdbx_seq_one_letter_code
_entity_poly.pdbx_strand_id
1 'polypeptide(L)'
;MSNKIEKKDSLGGEPLISTNSDKESTTSEDEISVELDEVQKNLNEQNLNSPNSENDSDYNDDFESINIDRKKELNKDKNEKSEKTWAQKHLTKGTISNSITFFFLILGLILIKTNTKNENQQTFGQYLLAFGLFGFAGGVTNWLAVKMLFDKIGYGKYYLPGSAIIPHRFKAIRETVKNTIMKTFFDEDYLKKYISKKFNEIMTSSDLNIEEKLKNILESPKVEKIIDQKLDDLKNKPEGLVLVMMGIEPSKLKPLILPFIVNAAKDFAPLLLSAFDPKKFIKIRKVRRELDKLMTEKLKELTPPIVKKLMEDVIREHLGWLIVWGCVFGGFIGVISKLAGYGA
;
A
#
# COMPACT_ATOMS: atom_id res chain seq x y z
N MET A 1 -6.35 58.26 47.26
CA MET A 1 -7.27 57.82 48.32
C MET A 1 -7.93 56.53 47.84
N SER A 2 -7.30 55.38 48.10
CA SER A 2 -7.54 54.51 49.26
C SER A 2 -8.89 53.77 49.24
N ASN A 3 -8.77 52.50 48.82
CA ASN A 3 -9.19 51.26 49.49
C ASN A 3 -10.60 50.63 49.36
N LYS A 4 -10.49 49.30 49.20
CA LYS A 4 -11.35 48.15 49.59
C LYS A 4 -12.58 47.86 48.71
N ILE A 5 -12.56 46.80 47.89
CA ILE A 5 -12.66 45.33 48.18
C ILE A 5 -14.04 44.95 48.73
N GLU A 6 -14.81 44.21 47.93
CA GLU A 6 -15.53 43.02 48.40
C GLU A 6 -15.79 42.02 47.27
N LYS A 7 -15.46 40.75 47.53
CA LYS A 7 -15.61 39.56 46.67
C LYS A 7 -17.01 38.97 46.84
N LYS A 8 -17.54 38.33 45.79
CA LYS A 8 -18.67 37.38 45.86
C LYS A 8 -18.21 35.97 45.47
N ASP A 9 -18.56 35.04 46.36
CA ASP A 9 -18.85 33.60 46.30
C ASP A 9 -19.34 33.06 44.93
N SER A 10 -19.32 31.77 44.54
CA SER A 10 -19.07 30.42 45.09
C SER A 10 -19.05 29.46 43.87
N LEU A 11 -18.36 28.32 43.82
CA LEU A 11 -18.77 26.96 44.25
C LEU A 11 -17.62 26.03 43.83
N GLY A 12 -16.95 25.31 44.75
CA GLY A 12 -17.25 23.91 45.12
C GLY A 12 -16.45 22.95 44.22
N GLY A 13 -15.41 22.23 44.66
CA GLY A 13 -15.29 21.47 45.91
C GLY A 13 -15.40 19.98 45.57
N GLU A 14 -14.23 19.36 45.44
CA GLU A 14 -13.84 17.97 45.09
C GLU A 14 -14.66 16.83 45.75
N PRO A 15 -14.57 15.55 45.31
CA PRO A 15 -13.46 14.72 45.82
C PRO A 15 -12.90 13.60 44.90
N LEU A 16 -11.66 13.24 45.26
CA LEU A 16 -10.86 12.08 44.89
C LEU A 16 -11.58 10.73 45.07
N ILE A 17 -11.43 9.80 44.11
CA ILE A 17 -11.48 8.35 44.34
C ILE A 17 -10.38 7.66 43.51
N SER A 18 -9.48 6.98 44.21
CA SER A 18 -8.56 5.96 43.70
C SER A 18 -9.31 4.70 43.27
N THR A 19 -8.84 3.97 42.25
CA THR A 19 -8.75 2.48 42.30
C THR A 19 -8.10 1.88 41.05
N ASN A 20 -7.19 0.94 41.34
CA ASN A 20 -6.89 -0.31 40.65
C ASN A 20 -6.19 -0.33 39.30
N SER A 21 -4.89 -0.65 39.42
CA SER A 21 -4.17 -1.63 38.60
C SER A 21 -4.94 -2.95 38.42
N ASP A 22 -4.53 -3.68 37.40
CA ASP A 22 -4.74 -5.12 37.20
C ASP A 22 -6.11 -5.53 36.63
N LYS A 23 -6.14 -5.64 35.30
CA LYS A 23 -6.73 -6.78 34.58
C LYS A 23 -6.14 -6.83 33.16
N GLU A 24 -5.01 -7.52 33.06
CA GLU A 24 -4.65 -8.23 31.84
C GLU A 24 -5.81 -9.18 31.50
N SER A 25 -6.53 -8.91 30.41
CA SER A 25 -7.25 -9.95 29.70
C SER A 25 -6.29 -10.53 28.67
N THR A 26 -5.62 -11.61 29.06
CA THR A 26 -4.98 -12.55 28.16
C THR A 26 -6.03 -13.10 27.21
N THR A 27 -6.19 -12.49 26.04
CA THR A 27 -6.83 -13.16 24.90
C THR A 27 -5.78 -14.13 24.38
N SER A 28 -5.89 -15.39 24.81
CA SER A 28 -5.04 -16.50 24.37
C SER A 28 -5.08 -16.61 22.85
N GLU A 29 -3.92 -16.91 22.25
CA GLU A 29 -3.74 -17.13 20.80
C GLU A 29 -4.71 -18.20 20.22
N ASP A 30 -5.38 -18.96 21.09
CA ASP A 30 -6.40 -19.95 20.75
C ASP A 30 -7.75 -19.33 20.34
N GLU A 31 -8.15 -18.15 20.83
CA GLU A 31 -9.41 -17.51 20.39
C GLU A 31 -9.28 -16.89 18.99
N ILE A 32 -8.10 -16.37 18.65
CA ILE A 32 -7.82 -15.75 17.35
C ILE A 32 -7.67 -16.81 16.25
N SER A 33 -7.16 -17.99 16.58
CA SER A 33 -7.04 -19.10 15.63
C SER A 33 -8.41 -19.73 15.33
N VAL A 34 -9.30 -19.84 16.32
CA VAL A 34 -10.68 -20.30 16.12
C VAL A 34 -11.49 -19.34 15.23
N GLU A 35 -11.34 -18.02 15.42
CA GLU A 35 -12.04 -17.02 14.61
C GLU A 35 -11.52 -16.95 13.16
N LEU A 36 -10.22 -17.23 12.93
CA LEU A 36 -9.63 -17.35 11.60
C LEU A 36 -10.10 -18.61 10.86
N ASP A 37 -10.20 -19.75 11.56
CA ASP A 37 -10.68 -21.00 10.97
C ASP A 37 -12.17 -20.93 10.59
N GLU A 38 -12.98 -20.22 11.38
CA GLU A 38 -14.41 -20.03 11.11
C GLU A 38 -14.65 -19.07 9.92
N VAL A 39 -13.81 -18.05 9.74
CA VAL A 39 -13.81 -17.19 8.54
C VAL A 39 -13.34 -17.95 7.30
N GLN A 40 -12.32 -18.81 7.43
CA GLN A 40 -11.82 -19.63 6.33
C GLN A 40 -12.86 -20.68 5.88
N LYS A 41 -13.61 -21.25 6.82
CA LYS A 41 -14.68 -22.22 6.55
C LYS A 41 -15.86 -21.56 5.83
N ASN A 42 -16.27 -20.36 6.24
CA ASN A 42 -17.33 -19.60 5.59
C ASN A 42 -16.96 -19.16 4.15
N LEU A 43 -15.68 -18.87 3.88
CA LEU A 43 -15.18 -18.57 2.53
C LEU A 43 -15.17 -19.80 1.60
N ASN A 44 -14.99 -21.00 2.16
CA ASN A 44 -15.01 -22.24 1.40
C ASN A 44 -16.43 -22.74 1.13
N GLU A 45 -17.38 -22.53 2.05
CA GLU A 45 -18.79 -22.90 1.85
C GLU A 45 -19.52 -21.99 0.84
N GLN A 46 -19.11 -20.72 0.69
CA GLN A 46 -19.67 -19.83 -0.35
C GLN A 46 -19.21 -20.16 -1.77
N ASN A 47 -18.12 -20.92 -1.96
CA ASN A 47 -17.60 -21.29 -3.28
C ASN A 47 -18.17 -22.62 -3.83
N LEU A 48 -18.98 -23.34 -3.06
CA LEU A 48 -19.52 -24.65 -3.45
C LEU A 48 -20.96 -24.63 -4.01
N ASN A 49 -21.64 -23.48 -4.03
CA ASN A 49 -23.01 -23.37 -4.53
C ASN A 49 -23.16 -22.29 -5.61
N SER A 50 -22.79 -22.63 -6.85
CA SER A 50 -23.38 -22.00 -8.03
C SER A 50 -23.51 -23.02 -9.17
N PRO A 51 -24.72 -23.31 -9.68
CA PRO A 51 -24.92 -24.28 -10.75
C PRO A 51 -24.62 -23.67 -12.13
N ASN A 52 -23.88 -24.44 -12.92
CA ASN A 52 -23.65 -24.43 -14.36
C ASN A 52 -24.39 -23.37 -15.22
N SER A 53 -23.61 -22.65 -16.04
CA SER A 53 -24.00 -22.34 -17.42
C SER A 53 -22.80 -22.51 -18.34
N GLU A 54 -22.93 -23.44 -19.28
CA GLU A 54 -21.97 -23.76 -20.34
C GLU A 54 -21.81 -22.63 -21.36
N ASN A 55 -20.63 -22.63 -21.99
CA ASN A 55 -20.24 -22.05 -23.27
C ASN A 55 -19.93 -20.55 -23.34
N ASP A 56 -18.64 -20.22 -23.13
CA ASP A 56 -17.90 -19.19 -23.89
C ASP A 56 -16.41 -19.60 -23.87
N SER A 57 -15.96 -20.28 -24.94
CA SER A 57 -14.66 -20.97 -25.00
C SER A 57 -13.55 -20.18 -25.71
N ASP A 58 -13.63 -18.84 -25.78
CA ASP A 58 -12.62 -18.04 -26.51
C ASP A 58 -12.11 -16.82 -25.73
N TYR A 59 -12.68 -16.54 -24.54
CA TYR A 59 -12.24 -15.44 -23.66
C TYR A 59 -11.61 -15.91 -22.33
N ASN A 60 -11.74 -17.21 -22.01
CA ASN A 60 -11.22 -17.77 -20.76
C ASN A 60 -9.73 -18.16 -20.86
N ASP A 61 -9.23 -18.51 -22.04
CA ASP A 61 -7.83 -18.94 -22.23
C ASP A 61 -6.83 -17.80 -22.00
N ASP A 62 -7.18 -16.56 -22.34
CA ASP A 62 -6.34 -15.38 -22.10
C ASP A 62 -6.30 -15.01 -20.62
N PHE A 63 -7.43 -15.11 -19.90
CA PHE A 63 -7.48 -14.78 -18.48
C PHE A 63 -6.81 -15.87 -17.62
N GLU A 64 -6.91 -17.12 -18.04
CA GLU A 64 -6.29 -18.26 -17.38
C GLU A 64 -4.78 -18.30 -17.64
N SER A 65 -4.33 -18.03 -18.88
CA SER A 65 -2.90 -17.87 -19.21
C SER A 65 -2.25 -16.69 -18.47
N ILE A 66 -2.91 -15.54 -18.36
CA ILE A 66 -2.43 -14.40 -17.56
C ILE A 66 -2.30 -14.77 -16.07
N ASN A 67 -3.23 -15.56 -15.53
CA ASN A 67 -3.18 -16.01 -14.13
C ASN A 67 -2.09 -17.06 -13.90
N ILE A 68 -1.87 -17.94 -14.88
CA ILE A 68 -0.80 -18.95 -14.87
C ILE A 68 0.56 -18.26 -14.96
N ASP A 69 0.73 -17.29 -15.84
CA ASP A 69 1.98 -16.57 -16.01
C ASP A 69 2.27 -15.63 -14.84
N ARG A 70 1.25 -14.99 -14.27
CA ARG A 70 1.39 -14.26 -13.00
C ARG A 70 1.75 -15.20 -11.83
N LYS A 71 1.17 -16.41 -11.77
CA LYS A 71 1.55 -17.43 -10.78
C LYS A 71 2.98 -17.94 -10.99
N LYS A 72 3.41 -18.13 -12.24
CA LYS A 72 4.79 -18.50 -12.58
C LYS A 72 5.77 -17.39 -12.23
N GLU A 73 5.45 -16.13 -12.51
CA GLU A 73 6.24 -14.98 -12.10
C GLU A 73 6.30 -14.87 -10.57
N LEU A 74 5.18 -14.96 -9.87
CA LEU A 74 5.13 -14.97 -8.39
C LEU A 74 5.94 -16.12 -7.78
N ASN A 75 5.93 -17.30 -8.41
CA ASN A 75 6.72 -18.46 -7.97
C ASN A 75 8.21 -18.31 -8.34
N LYS A 76 8.53 -17.70 -9.47
CA LYS A 76 9.89 -17.35 -9.88
C LYS A 76 10.49 -16.30 -8.94
N ASP A 77 9.75 -15.24 -8.63
CA ASP A 77 10.14 -14.18 -7.69
C ASP A 77 10.29 -14.73 -6.25
N LYS A 78 9.47 -15.72 -5.87
CA LYS A 78 9.62 -16.45 -4.60
C LYS A 78 10.87 -17.33 -4.58
N ASN A 79 11.17 -18.05 -5.66
CA ASN A 79 12.36 -18.89 -5.76
C ASN A 79 13.65 -18.06 -5.84
N GLU A 80 13.63 -16.94 -6.57
CA GLU A 80 14.76 -16.02 -6.73
C GLU A 80 15.03 -15.22 -5.44
N LYS A 81 14.00 -14.83 -4.67
CA LYS A 81 14.17 -14.25 -3.31
C LYS A 81 14.56 -15.29 -2.25
N SER A 82 14.29 -16.58 -2.47
CA SER A 82 14.64 -17.68 -1.57
C SER A 82 16.12 -18.08 -1.67
N GLU A 83 16.80 -17.80 -2.79
CA GLU A 83 18.21 -18.17 -3.03
C GLU A 83 19.22 -17.03 -2.78
N LYS A 84 18.99 -16.15 -1.80
CA LYS A 84 20.13 -15.40 -1.26
C LYS A 84 21.01 -16.37 -0.49
N THR A 85 22.16 -16.74 -1.07
CA THR A 85 23.15 -17.64 -0.46
C THR A 85 23.44 -17.18 0.97
N TRP A 86 23.67 -18.10 1.91
CA TRP A 86 24.03 -17.76 3.30
C TRP A 86 25.10 -16.66 3.40
N ALA A 87 26.05 -16.68 2.44
CA ALA A 87 27.04 -15.65 2.20
C ALA A 87 26.46 -14.26 1.93
N GLN A 88 25.48 -14.08 1.04
CA GLN A 88 24.89 -12.77 0.74
C GLN A 88 24.04 -12.22 1.90
N LYS A 89 23.47 -13.10 2.73
CA LYS A 89 22.69 -12.70 3.92
C LYS A 89 23.58 -12.20 5.06
N HIS A 90 24.80 -12.73 5.18
CA HIS A 90 25.73 -12.43 6.29
C HIS A 90 26.96 -11.59 5.89
N LEU A 91 27.43 -11.61 4.64
CA LEU A 91 28.43 -10.68 4.09
C LEU A 91 27.77 -9.38 3.63
N THR A 92 27.20 -8.65 4.58
CA THR A 92 26.87 -7.24 4.35
C THR A 92 28.15 -6.42 4.44
N LYS A 93 28.21 -5.28 3.73
CA LYS A 93 29.34 -4.33 3.77
C LYS A 93 29.77 -4.00 5.20
N GLY A 94 28.80 -3.86 6.10
CA GLY A 94 29.02 -3.62 7.52
C GLY A 94 29.68 -4.79 8.26
N THR A 95 29.27 -6.04 8.01
CA THR A 95 29.89 -7.21 8.65
C THR A 95 31.35 -7.34 8.26
N ILE A 96 31.69 -7.11 6.98
CA ILE A 96 33.06 -7.15 6.47
C ILE A 96 33.91 -6.08 7.17
N SER A 97 33.39 -4.86 7.30
CA SER A 97 34.09 -3.77 7.97
C SER A 97 34.33 -4.05 9.46
N ASN A 98 33.33 -4.61 10.16
CA ASN A 98 33.48 -5.05 11.55
C ASN A 98 34.53 -6.17 11.68
N SER A 99 34.57 -7.12 10.74
CA SER A 99 35.59 -8.18 10.73
C SER A 99 37.00 -7.63 10.48
N ILE A 100 37.16 -6.64 9.59
CA ILE A 100 38.44 -5.99 9.31
C ILE A 100 38.95 -5.21 10.53
N THR A 101 38.10 -4.41 11.17
CA THR A 101 38.48 -3.66 12.38
C THR A 101 38.79 -4.58 13.55
N PHE A 102 38.05 -5.68 13.69
CA PHE A 102 38.34 -6.73 14.67
C PHE A 102 39.69 -7.42 14.40
N PHE A 103 40.03 -7.66 13.13
CA PHE A 103 41.35 -8.18 12.75
C PHE A 103 42.47 -7.22 13.16
N PHE A 104 42.33 -5.91 12.89
CA PHE A 104 43.30 -4.91 13.33
C PHE A 104 43.42 -4.83 14.86
N LEU A 105 42.31 -4.99 15.59
CA LEU A 105 42.29 -5.07 17.05
C LEU A 105 43.15 -6.24 17.54
N ILE A 106 42.93 -7.45 17.00
CA ILE A 106 43.71 -8.64 17.37
C ILE A 106 45.19 -8.46 17.01
N LEU A 107 45.47 -7.95 15.80
CA LEU A 107 46.84 -7.73 15.35
C LEU A 107 47.58 -6.72 16.23
N GLY A 108 46.91 -5.64 16.64
CA GLY A 108 47.45 -4.67 17.60
C GLY A 108 47.77 -5.30 18.96
N LEU A 109 46.88 -6.13 19.50
CA LEU A 109 47.12 -6.87 20.75
C LEU A 109 48.31 -7.83 20.65
N ILE A 110 48.43 -8.56 19.53
CA ILE A 110 49.55 -9.48 19.30
C ILE A 110 50.87 -8.71 19.24
N LEU A 111 50.93 -7.61 18.47
CA LEU A 111 52.13 -6.79 18.32
C LEU A 111 52.63 -6.22 19.65
N ILE A 112 51.73 -5.75 20.51
CA ILE A 112 52.09 -5.25 21.84
C ILE A 112 52.62 -6.38 22.73
N LYS A 113 52.05 -7.59 22.62
CA LYS A 113 52.42 -8.73 23.46
C LYS A 113 53.71 -9.44 23.01
N THR A 114 54.02 -9.45 21.72
CA THR A 114 55.18 -10.20 21.18
C THR A 114 56.47 -9.37 21.03
N ASN A 115 56.37 -8.05 20.83
CA ASN A 115 57.53 -7.21 20.46
C ASN A 115 57.91 -6.17 21.53
N THR A 116 58.20 -6.61 22.75
CA THR A 116 58.53 -5.72 23.89
C THR A 116 59.91 -5.05 23.82
N LYS A 117 60.77 -5.36 22.83
CA LYS A 117 62.16 -4.84 22.76
C LYS A 117 62.40 -3.69 21.76
N ASN A 118 61.47 -3.43 20.83
CA ASN A 118 61.60 -2.38 19.82
C ASN A 118 60.59 -1.25 20.07
N GLU A 119 61.05 -0.07 20.48
CA GLU A 119 60.19 1.08 20.81
C GLU A 119 59.25 1.46 19.63
N ASN A 120 59.78 1.54 18.40
CA ASN A 120 58.99 1.89 17.22
C ASN A 120 57.85 0.89 16.92
N GLN A 121 58.08 -0.41 17.14
CA GLN A 121 57.08 -1.46 16.91
C GLN A 121 56.00 -1.44 17.99
N GLN A 122 56.37 -1.09 19.22
CA GLN A 122 55.44 -0.93 20.32
C GLN A 122 54.50 0.26 20.09
N THR A 123 55.03 1.41 19.65
CA THR A 123 54.20 2.58 19.32
C THR A 123 53.23 2.28 18.16
N PHE A 124 53.70 1.60 17.11
CA PHE A 124 52.85 1.17 16.00
C PHE A 124 51.73 0.22 16.47
N GLY A 125 52.05 -0.75 17.33
CA GLY A 125 51.06 -1.66 17.92
C GLY A 125 49.98 -0.93 18.71
N GLN A 126 50.34 0.14 19.43
CA GLN A 126 49.38 0.96 20.19
C GLN A 126 48.44 1.75 19.28
N TYR A 127 48.94 2.36 18.19
CA TYR A 127 48.08 3.04 17.21
C TYR A 127 47.14 2.05 16.51
N LEU A 128 47.65 0.87 16.16
CA LEU A 128 46.85 -0.17 15.49
C LEU A 128 45.77 -0.73 16.42
N LEU A 129 46.08 -0.94 17.69
CA LEU A 129 45.11 -1.33 18.71
C LEU A 129 44.04 -0.26 18.87
N ALA A 130 44.41 1.02 18.99
CA ALA A 130 43.46 2.11 19.13
C ALA A 130 42.54 2.21 17.90
N PHE A 131 43.09 2.11 16.69
CA PHE A 131 42.30 2.06 15.45
C PHE A 131 41.32 0.88 15.46
N GLY A 132 41.80 -0.32 15.78
CA GLY A 132 40.98 -1.53 15.82
C GLY A 132 39.89 -1.47 16.90
N LEU A 133 40.22 -1.02 18.11
CA LEU A 133 39.30 -0.96 19.25
C LEU A 133 38.17 0.04 19.03
N PHE A 134 38.49 1.29 18.70
CA PHE A 134 37.47 2.31 18.48
C PHE A 134 36.70 2.08 17.18
N GLY A 135 37.36 1.59 16.12
CA GLY A 135 36.70 1.20 14.88
C GLY A 135 35.71 0.04 15.09
N PHE A 136 36.13 -1.01 15.79
CA PHE A 136 35.25 -2.14 16.11
C PHE A 136 34.07 -1.74 17.00
N ALA A 137 34.31 -0.94 18.05
CA ALA A 137 33.24 -0.44 18.91
C ALA A 137 32.21 0.41 18.14
N GLY A 138 32.69 1.31 17.26
CA GLY A 138 31.84 2.12 16.38
C GLY A 138 31.01 1.27 15.42
N GLY A 139 31.65 0.29 14.78
CA GLY A 139 31.00 -0.66 13.88
C GLY A 139 29.95 -1.55 14.56
N VAL A 140 30.27 -2.10 15.73
CA VAL A 140 29.33 -2.94 16.52
C VAL A 140 28.15 -2.11 17.01
N THR A 141 28.37 -0.90 17.49
CA THR A 141 27.29 0.00 17.96
C THR A 141 26.35 0.35 16.83
N ASN A 142 26.89 0.67 15.65
CA ASN A 142 26.05 1.00 14.51
C ASN A 142 25.32 -0.22 13.94
N TRP A 143 25.97 -1.39 13.92
CA TRP A 143 25.30 -2.65 13.57
C TRP A 143 24.13 -2.95 14.51
N LEU A 144 24.33 -2.76 15.81
CA LEU A 144 23.30 -2.92 16.81
C LEU A 144 22.14 -1.95 16.58
N ALA A 145 22.43 -0.69 16.26
CA ALA A 145 21.41 0.32 15.95
C ALA A 145 20.56 -0.07 14.73
N VAL A 146 21.21 -0.55 13.65
CA VAL A 146 20.49 -1.04 12.46
C VAL A 146 19.60 -2.23 12.82
N LYS A 147 20.12 -3.19 13.60
CA LYS A 147 19.32 -4.32 14.07
C LYS A 147 18.15 -3.86 14.96
N MET A 148 18.35 -2.83 15.78
CA MET A 148 17.35 -2.28 16.71
C MET A 148 16.19 -1.60 15.98
N LEU A 149 16.41 -1.09 14.76
CA LEU A 149 15.34 -0.51 13.95
C LEU A 149 14.30 -1.55 13.51
N PHE A 150 14.76 -2.76 13.18
CA PHE A 150 13.93 -3.80 12.55
C PHE A 150 13.49 -4.91 13.51
N ASP A 151 14.35 -5.28 14.45
CA ASP A 151 14.17 -6.41 15.33
C ASP A 151 14.06 -5.97 16.79
N LYS A 152 13.30 -6.73 17.58
CA LYS A 152 13.34 -6.61 19.03
C LYS A 152 14.68 -7.17 19.50
N ILE A 153 15.43 -6.36 20.25
CA ILE A 153 16.71 -6.78 20.82
C ILE A 153 16.53 -6.87 22.32
N GLY A 154 16.65 -8.10 22.83
CA GLY A 154 16.60 -8.41 24.25
C GLY A 154 17.02 -9.85 24.48
N TYR A 155 17.67 -10.11 25.61
CA TYR A 155 17.98 -11.46 26.07
C TYR A 155 17.11 -11.74 27.29
N GLY A 156 16.16 -12.67 27.16
CA GLY A 156 15.22 -13.00 28.24
C GLY A 156 14.32 -11.82 28.67
N LYS A 157 14.36 -11.48 29.97
CA LYS A 157 13.47 -10.47 30.61
C LYS A 157 13.88 -9.01 30.34
N TYR A 158 15.05 -8.78 29.74
CA TYR A 158 15.57 -7.43 29.49
C TYR A 158 15.46 -7.08 28.01
N TYR A 159 14.46 -6.28 27.67
CA TYR A 159 14.31 -5.68 26.35
C TYR A 159 15.01 -4.33 26.32
N LEU A 160 15.81 -4.06 25.27
CA LEU A 160 16.32 -2.70 25.06
C LEU A 160 15.12 -1.79 24.73
N PRO A 161 14.83 -0.77 25.57
CA PRO A 161 13.74 0.15 25.32
C PRO A 161 13.97 0.87 24.00
N GLY A 162 12.96 0.87 23.14
CA GLY A 162 13.05 1.45 21.80
C GLY A 162 13.58 0.49 20.72
N SER A 163 13.65 -0.82 20.95
CA SER A 163 13.89 -1.78 19.86
C SER A 163 12.63 -2.03 19.02
N ALA A 164 12.83 -2.45 17.77
CA ALA A 164 11.78 -2.68 16.76
C ALA A 164 10.93 -1.44 16.44
N ILE A 165 11.58 -0.29 16.24
CA ILE A 165 10.89 0.99 16.00
C ILE A 165 9.97 0.95 14.78
N ILE A 166 10.42 0.34 13.67
CA ILE A 166 9.67 0.28 12.41
C ILE A 166 8.37 -0.53 12.56
N PRO A 167 8.39 -1.81 12.97
CA PRO A 167 7.16 -2.58 13.15
C PRO A 167 6.28 -2.01 14.26
N HIS A 168 6.83 -1.34 15.27
CA HIS A 168 6.03 -0.69 16.32
C HIS A 168 5.27 0.54 15.80
N ARG A 169 5.85 1.29 14.85
CA ARG A 169 5.25 2.49 14.24
C ARG A 169 4.48 2.20 12.94
N PHE A 170 4.21 0.94 12.62
CA PHE A 170 3.61 0.54 11.33
C PHE A 170 2.30 1.27 11.00
N LYS A 171 1.45 1.54 12.00
CA LYS A 171 0.19 2.28 11.81
C LYS A 171 0.43 3.69 11.28
N ALA A 172 1.41 4.39 11.85
CA ALA A 172 1.78 5.74 11.44
C ALA A 172 2.45 5.75 10.05
N ILE A 173 3.30 4.75 9.77
CA ILE A 173 3.90 4.57 8.43
C ILE A 173 2.80 4.38 7.39
N ARG A 174 1.86 3.47 7.65
CA ARG A 174 0.72 3.20 6.78
C ARG A 174 -0.12 4.45 6.50
N GLU A 175 -0.44 5.22 7.53
CA GLU A 175 -1.19 6.46 7.38
C GLU A 175 -0.40 7.51 6.58
N THR A 176 0.91 7.61 6.81
CA THR A 176 1.78 8.50 6.05
C THR A 176 1.81 8.11 4.57
N VAL A 177 1.91 6.82 4.25
CA VAL A 177 1.85 6.30 2.87
C VAL A 177 0.50 6.64 2.23
N LYS A 178 -0.62 6.40 2.92
CA LYS A 178 -1.97 6.76 2.46
C LYS A 178 -2.03 8.24 2.07
N ASN A 179 -1.65 9.10 3.02
CA ASN A 179 -1.75 10.54 2.87
C ASN A 179 -0.84 11.05 1.75
N THR A 180 0.36 10.49 1.63
CA THR A 180 1.29 10.82 0.55
C THR A 180 0.71 10.43 -0.81
N ILE A 181 0.15 9.23 -0.95
CA ILE A 181 -0.45 8.79 -2.22
C ILE A 181 -1.67 9.64 -2.57
N MET A 182 -2.56 9.88 -1.61
CA MET A 182 -3.76 10.72 -1.83
C MET A 182 -3.42 12.15 -2.21
N LYS A 183 -2.35 12.70 -1.66
CA LYS A 183 -1.91 14.08 -1.93
C LYS A 183 -1.13 14.19 -3.25
N THR A 184 -0.27 13.22 -3.55
CA THR A 184 0.64 13.30 -4.70
C THR A 184 0.02 12.76 -5.99
N PHE A 185 -0.72 11.64 -5.92
CA PHE A 185 -1.26 10.96 -7.11
C PHE A 185 -2.76 11.20 -7.30
N PHE A 186 -3.54 11.30 -6.21
CA PHE A 186 -5.00 11.48 -6.26
C PHE A 186 -5.44 12.89 -5.89
N ASP A 187 -4.63 13.87 -6.26
CA ASP A 187 -5.00 15.27 -6.14
C ASP A 187 -6.28 15.59 -6.93
N GLU A 188 -7.13 16.50 -6.43
CA GLU A 188 -8.43 16.80 -7.06
C GLU A 188 -8.25 17.40 -8.46
N ASP A 189 -7.28 18.30 -8.64
CA ASP A 189 -7.06 18.96 -9.92
C ASP A 189 -6.42 18.01 -10.93
N TYR A 190 -5.46 17.19 -10.48
CA TYR A 190 -4.85 16.17 -11.33
C TYR A 190 -5.90 15.14 -11.79
N LEU A 191 -6.69 14.61 -10.86
CA LEU A 191 -7.72 13.61 -11.17
C LEU A 191 -8.78 14.17 -12.12
N LYS A 192 -9.19 15.43 -11.93
CA LYS A 192 -10.13 16.13 -12.83
C LYS A 192 -9.56 16.23 -14.25
N LYS A 193 -8.31 16.64 -14.40
CA LYS A 193 -7.63 16.74 -15.72
C LYS A 193 -7.49 15.36 -16.36
N TYR A 194 -7.05 14.37 -15.60
CA TYR A 194 -6.82 13.00 -16.08
C TYR A 194 -8.13 12.34 -16.56
N ILE A 195 -9.19 12.37 -15.74
CA ILE A 195 -10.49 11.79 -16.11
C ILE A 195 -11.07 12.51 -17.32
N SER A 196 -11.02 13.85 -17.37
CA SER A 196 -11.54 14.61 -18.53
C SER A 196 -10.79 14.26 -19.81
N LYS A 197 -9.46 14.12 -19.74
CA LYS A 197 -8.63 13.72 -20.88
C LYS A 197 -8.98 12.31 -21.35
N LYS A 198 -9.03 11.34 -20.42
CA LYS A 198 -9.35 9.94 -20.74
C LYS A 198 -10.77 9.80 -21.27
N PHE A 199 -11.73 10.54 -20.73
CA PHE A 199 -13.09 10.55 -21.25
C PHE A 199 -13.14 11.06 -22.68
N ASN A 200 -12.45 12.17 -22.98
CA ASN A 200 -12.39 12.69 -24.34
C ASN A 200 -11.69 11.69 -25.28
N GLU A 201 -10.58 11.09 -24.87
CA GLU A 201 -9.88 10.04 -25.64
C GLU A 201 -10.83 8.89 -25.97
N ILE A 202 -11.55 8.36 -24.98
CA ILE A 202 -12.53 7.27 -25.13
C ILE A 202 -13.69 7.66 -26.05
N MET A 203 -14.18 8.90 -25.96
CA MET A 203 -15.25 9.39 -26.83
C MET A 203 -14.79 9.65 -28.27
N THR A 204 -13.52 9.97 -28.48
CA THR A 204 -12.93 10.17 -29.82
C THR A 204 -12.32 8.89 -30.41
N SER A 205 -12.07 7.86 -29.61
CA SER A 205 -11.53 6.59 -30.08
C SER A 205 -12.61 5.80 -30.81
N SER A 206 -12.27 5.33 -32.00
CA SER A 206 -13.11 4.54 -32.91
C SER A 206 -13.65 3.24 -32.32
N ASP A 207 -13.11 2.79 -31.17
CA ASP A 207 -13.50 1.53 -30.51
C ASP A 207 -14.86 1.59 -29.82
N LEU A 208 -15.35 2.79 -29.51
CA LEU A 208 -16.74 2.99 -29.10
C LEU A 208 -17.56 3.40 -30.33
N ASN A 209 -17.92 2.43 -31.17
CA ASN A 209 -19.03 2.58 -32.12
C ASN A 209 -20.34 2.72 -31.32
N ILE A 210 -20.54 3.90 -30.72
CA ILE A 210 -21.74 4.22 -29.95
C ILE A 210 -22.97 4.09 -30.83
N GLU A 211 -22.83 4.39 -32.12
CA GLU A 211 -23.85 4.18 -33.14
C GLU A 211 -24.27 2.70 -33.27
N GLU A 212 -23.30 1.79 -33.26
CA GLU A 212 -23.55 0.34 -33.33
C GLU A 212 -24.17 -0.19 -32.03
N LYS A 213 -23.69 0.26 -30.87
CA LYS A 213 -24.30 -0.09 -29.58
C LYS A 213 -25.73 0.46 -29.47
N LEU A 214 -25.98 1.68 -29.96
CA LEU A 214 -27.33 2.25 -29.99
C LEU A 214 -28.25 1.44 -30.88
N LYS A 215 -27.78 1.07 -32.07
CA LYS A 215 -28.51 0.21 -33.00
C LYS A 215 -28.86 -1.12 -32.35
N ASN A 216 -27.88 -1.80 -31.73
CA ASN A 216 -28.10 -3.08 -31.04
C ASN A 216 -29.10 -2.97 -29.88
N ILE A 217 -29.11 -1.85 -29.14
CA ILE A 217 -30.09 -1.59 -28.08
C ILE A 217 -31.48 -1.36 -28.67
N LEU A 218 -31.57 -0.60 -29.77
CA LEU A 218 -32.82 -0.27 -30.45
C LEU A 218 -33.48 -1.48 -31.14
N GLU A 219 -32.66 -2.39 -31.64
CA GLU A 219 -33.09 -3.67 -32.22
C GLU A 219 -33.30 -4.74 -31.14
N SER A 220 -33.10 -4.42 -29.84
CA SER A 220 -33.26 -5.39 -28.78
C SER A 220 -34.73 -5.78 -28.54
N PRO A 221 -35.00 -7.03 -28.09
CA PRO A 221 -36.35 -7.48 -27.76
C PRO A 221 -37.05 -6.63 -26.70
N LYS A 222 -36.28 -5.90 -25.88
CA LYS A 222 -36.83 -4.98 -24.86
C LYS A 222 -37.47 -3.75 -25.49
N VAL A 223 -36.79 -3.14 -26.47
CA VAL A 223 -37.32 -1.96 -27.17
C VAL A 223 -38.51 -2.35 -28.03
N GLU A 224 -38.44 -3.51 -28.68
CA GLU A 224 -39.54 -4.04 -29.46
C GLU A 224 -40.81 -4.23 -28.61
N LYS A 225 -40.69 -4.81 -27.41
CA LYS A 225 -41.80 -4.92 -26.45
C LYS A 225 -42.38 -3.57 -26.01
N ILE A 226 -41.53 -2.57 -25.82
CA ILE A 226 -41.97 -1.21 -25.48
C ILE A 226 -42.78 -0.61 -26.63
N ILE A 227 -42.32 -0.80 -27.88
CA ILE A 227 -43.04 -0.34 -29.07
C ILE A 227 -44.39 -1.06 -29.18
N ASP A 228 -44.43 -2.38 -28.98
CA ASP A 228 -45.67 -3.16 -29.02
C ASP A 228 -46.67 -2.68 -27.96
N GLN A 229 -46.21 -2.46 -26.73
CA GLN A 229 -47.05 -1.89 -25.66
C GLN A 229 -47.57 -0.49 -26.02
N LYS A 230 -46.73 0.38 -26.58
CA LYS A 230 -47.13 1.74 -26.96
C LYS A 230 -48.11 1.75 -28.14
N LEU A 231 -47.98 0.80 -29.06
CA LEU A 231 -48.92 0.61 -30.16
C LEU A 231 -50.25 0.03 -29.69
N ASP A 232 -50.24 -0.82 -28.67
CA ASP A 232 -51.46 -1.35 -28.06
C ASP A 232 -52.18 -0.28 -27.22
N ASP A 233 -51.43 0.51 -26.44
CA ASP A 233 -51.92 1.71 -25.76
C ASP A 233 -52.60 2.68 -26.75
N LEU A 234 -52.03 2.83 -27.95
CA LEU A 234 -52.55 3.72 -28.98
C LEU A 234 -53.94 3.30 -29.46
N LYS A 235 -54.23 1.99 -29.56
CA LYS A 235 -55.56 1.49 -29.96
C LYS A 235 -56.67 1.97 -29.02
N ASN A 236 -56.33 2.14 -27.74
CA ASN A 236 -57.28 2.58 -26.71
C ASN A 236 -57.43 4.11 -26.66
N LYS A 237 -56.66 4.86 -27.45
CA LYS A 237 -56.70 6.32 -27.49
C LYS A 237 -57.50 6.87 -28.68
N PRO A 238 -58.01 8.12 -28.59
CA PRO A 238 -58.74 8.76 -29.68
C PRO A 238 -57.98 8.75 -31.01
N GLU A 239 -56.65 8.91 -30.99
CA GLU A 239 -55.84 8.90 -32.21
C GLU A 239 -55.77 7.51 -32.86
N GLY A 240 -55.70 6.43 -32.08
CA GLY A 240 -55.70 5.08 -32.61
C GLY A 240 -57.06 4.63 -33.14
N LEU A 241 -58.15 5.09 -32.52
CA LEU A 241 -59.52 4.88 -33.02
C LEU A 241 -59.71 5.51 -34.41
N VAL A 242 -59.18 6.72 -34.64
CA VAL A 242 -59.19 7.36 -35.97
C VAL A 242 -58.37 6.56 -36.99
N LEU A 243 -57.22 6.00 -36.58
CA LEU A 243 -56.42 5.13 -37.45
C LEU A 243 -57.16 3.86 -37.84
N VAL A 244 -57.82 3.22 -36.89
CA VAL A 244 -58.63 2.02 -37.12
C VAL A 244 -59.81 2.35 -38.04
N MET A 245 -60.43 3.52 -37.87
CA MET A 245 -61.48 4.02 -38.78
C MET A 245 -60.97 4.28 -40.20
N MET A 246 -59.69 4.63 -40.38
CA MET A 246 -59.03 4.73 -41.69
C MET A 246 -58.57 3.36 -42.24
N GLY A 247 -58.88 2.25 -41.56
CA GLY A 247 -58.50 0.90 -41.97
C GLY A 247 -57.04 0.53 -41.64
N ILE A 248 -56.35 1.32 -40.81
CA ILE A 248 -54.96 1.10 -40.42
C ILE A 248 -54.94 0.56 -39.00
N GLU A 249 -54.51 -0.69 -38.83
CA GLU A 249 -54.24 -1.24 -37.49
C GLU A 249 -52.95 -0.63 -36.92
N PRO A 250 -52.97 -0.04 -35.71
CA PRO A 250 -51.78 0.53 -35.08
C PRO A 250 -50.60 -0.46 -34.98
N SER A 251 -50.87 -1.75 -34.77
CA SER A 251 -49.83 -2.79 -34.72
C SER A 251 -49.08 -2.97 -36.05
N LYS A 252 -49.66 -2.59 -37.19
CA LYS A 252 -49.02 -2.65 -38.52
C LYS A 252 -48.08 -1.47 -38.79
N LEU A 253 -48.04 -0.45 -37.92
CA LEU A 253 -47.11 0.67 -38.04
C LEU A 253 -45.70 0.33 -37.56
N LYS A 254 -45.55 -0.75 -36.79
CA LYS A 254 -44.28 -1.23 -36.25
C LYS A 254 -43.13 -1.26 -37.29
N PRO A 255 -43.27 -1.86 -38.48
CA PRO A 255 -42.21 -1.87 -39.51
C PRO A 255 -41.84 -0.48 -40.05
N LEU A 256 -42.70 0.54 -39.90
CA LEU A 256 -42.39 1.93 -40.28
C LEU A 256 -41.75 2.72 -39.13
N ILE A 257 -42.18 2.45 -37.89
CA ILE A 257 -41.71 3.15 -36.69
C ILE A 257 -40.28 2.74 -36.32
N LEU A 258 -39.97 1.44 -36.38
CA LEU A 258 -38.62 0.93 -36.07
C LEU A 258 -37.50 1.62 -36.86
N PRO A 259 -37.52 1.64 -38.21
CA PRO A 259 -36.47 2.31 -38.97
C PRO A 259 -36.42 3.82 -38.74
N PHE A 260 -37.57 4.47 -38.47
CA PHE A 260 -37.62 5.89 -38.12
C PHE A 260 -36.91 6.18 -36.79
N ILE A 261 -37.18 5.39 -35.74
CA ILE A 261 -36.52 5.55 -34.44
C ILE A 261 -35.01 5.28 -34.57
N VAL A 262 -34.61 4.24 -35.30
CA VAL A 262 -33.19 3.92 -35.51
C VAL A 262 -32.45 5.04 -36.22
N ASN A 263 -33.02 5.60 -37.29
CA ASN A 263 -32.41 6.70 -38.02
C ASN A 263 -32.37 7.99 -37.19
N ALA A 264 -33.46 8.34 -36.51
CA ALA A 264 -33.47 9.48 -35.61
C ALA A 264 -32.41 9.33 -34.50
N ALA A 265 -32.27 8.14 -33.94
CA ALA A 265 -31.29 7.88 -32.89
C ALA A 265 -29.84 7.96 -33.41
N LYS A 266 -29.57 7.59 -34.66
CA LYS A 266 -28.27 7.84 -35.32
C LYS A 266 -27.98 9.33 -35.42
N ASP A 267 -28.97 10.13 -35.84
CA ASP A 267 -28.80 11.59 -35.97
C ASP A 267 -28.63 12.27 -34.61
N PHE A 268 -29.29 11.77 -33.57
CA PHE A 268 -29.17 12.29 -32.20
C PHE A 268 -27.92 11.79 -31.45
N ALA A 269 -27.34 10.64 -31.83
CA ALA A 269 -26.15 10.09 -31.17
C ALA A 269 -24.98 11.11 -31.03
N PRO A 270 -24.55 11.82 -32.10
CA PRO A 270 -23.47 12.81 -31.99
C PRO A 270 -23.87 14.04 -31.14
N LEU A 271 -25.14 14.42 -31.13
CA LEU A 271 -25.67 15.49 -30.28
C LEU A 271 -25.67 15.09 -28.79
N LEU A 272 -26.05 13.86 -28.48
CA LEU A 272 -25.99 13.32 -27.11
C LEU A 272 -24.55 13.23 -26.61
N LEU A 273 -23.63 12.81 -27.49
CA LEU A 273 -22.20 12.73 -27.20
C LEU A 273 -21.58 14.08 -26.85
N SER A 274 -21.88 15.09 -27.66
CA SER A 274 -21.38 16.46 -27.43
C SER A 274 -22.02 17.14 -26.21
N ALA A 275 -23.26 16.78 -25.87
CA ALA A 275 -23.93 17.26 -24.65
C ALA A 275 -23.46 16.56 -23.36
N PHE A 276 -22.83 15.38 -23.47
CA PHE A 276 -22.37 14.61 -22.33
C PHE A 276 -21.07 15.18 -21.76
N ASP A 277 -21.17 16.20 -20.90
CA ASP A 277 -20.02 16.77 -20.20
C ASP A 277 -19.64 15.91 -18.97
N PRO A 278 -18.53 15.17 -18.99
CA PRO A 278 -18.10 14.33 -17.87
C PRO A 278 -17.87 15.13 -16.59
N LYS A 279 -17.58 16.43 -16.69
CA LYS A 279 -17.35 17.30 -15.52
C LYS A 279 -18.60 17.52 -14.67
N LYS A 280 -19.79 17.40 -15.28
CA LYS A 280 -21.07 17.58 -14.57
C LYS A 280 -21.53 16.30 -13.86
N PHE A 281 -21.23 15.14 -14.45
CA PHE A 281 -21.68 13.85 -13.92
C PHE A 281 -20.67 13.22 -12.96
N ILE A 282 -19.37 13.36 -13.23
CA ILE A 282 -18.32 12.80 -12.37
C ILE A 282 -17.95 13.80 -11.28
N LYS A 283 -18.57 13.64 -10.11
CA LYS A 283 -18.14 14.38 -8.91
C LYS A 283 -16.77 13.86 -8.48
N ILE A 284 -15.69 14.52 -8.90
CA ILE A 284 -14.29 14.15 -8.55
C ILE A 284 -14.12 13.90 -7.05
N ARG A 285 -14.77 14.71 -6.20
CA ARG A 285 -14.78 14.52 -4.74
C ARG A 285 -15.40 13.19 -4.27
N LYS A 286 -16.37 12.62 -5.01
CA LYS A 286 -16.90 11.28 -4.70
C LYS A 286 -15.88 10.22 -5.07
N VAL A 287 -15.30 10.29 -6.27
CA VAL A 287 -14.27 9.34 -6.73
C VAL A 287 -13.08 9.34 -5.77
N ARG A 288 -12.56 10.52 -5.42
CA ARG A 288 -11.46 10.67 -4.46
C ARG A 288 -11.80 10.05 -3.09
N ARG A 289 -13.03 10.23 -2.60
CA ARG A 289 -13.47 9.63 -1.33
C ARG A 289 -13.57 8.10 -1.40
N GLU A 290 -14.04 7.56 -2.51
CA GLU A 290 -14.08 6.10 -2.67
C GLU A 290 -12.67 5.50 -2.80
N LEU A 291 -11.76 6.17 -3.51
CA LEU A 291 -10.35 5.78 -3.53
C LEU A 291 -9.72 5.85 -2.13
N ASP A 292 -10.05 6.87 -1.34
CA ASP A 292 -9.58 7.01 0.04
C ASP A 292 -10.03 5.83 0.92
N LYS A 293 -11.29 5.43 0.81
CA LYS A 293 -11.84 4.26 1.53
C LYS A 293 -11.18 2.97 1.08
N LEU A 294 -11.12 2.73 -0.23
CA LEU A 294 -10.47 1.55 -0.81
C LEU A 294 -9.02 1.42 -0.35
N MET A 295 -8.27 2.53 -0.40
CA MET A 295 -6.90 2.56 0.11
C MET A 295 -6.86 2.29 1.61
N THR A 296 -7.78 2.84 2.39
CA THR A 296 -7.84 2.57 3.84
C THR A 296 -8.02 1.08 4.11
N GLU A 297 -8.90 0.41 3.39
CA GLU A 297 -9.14 -1.03 3.51
C GLU A 297 -7.92 -1.84 3.09
N LYS A 298 -7.34 -1.55 1.92
CA LYS A 298 -6.14 -2.26 1.45
C LYS A 298 -4.92 -2.01 2.33
N LEU A 299 -4.80 -0.82 2.89
CA LEU A 299 -3.75 -0.51 3.83
C LEU A 299 -3.94 -1.23 5.17
N LYS A 300 -5.17 -1.61 5.58
CA LYS A 300 -5.38 -2.43 6.79
C LYS A 300 -4.66 -3.78 6.69
N GLU A 301 -4.55 -4.33 5.48
CA GLU A 301 -3.82 -5.57 5.20
C GLU A 301 -2.30 -5.44 5.39
N LEU A 302 -1.74 -4.22 5.46
CA LEU A 302 -0.32 -4.02 5.83
C LEU A 302 -0.10 -4.28 7.31
N THR A 303 0.19 -5.54 7.61
CA THR A 303 0.62 -6.01 8.93
C THR A 303 2.06 -5.54 9.24
N PRO A 304 2.45 -5.52 10.53
CA PRO A 304 3.81 -5.19 10.95
C PRO A 304 4.94 -5.92 10.17
N PRO A 305 4.87 -7.24 9.89
CA PRO A 305 5.92 -7.93 9.14
C PRO A 305 6.04 -7.46 7.70
N ILE A 306 4.93 -7.09 7.04
CA ILE A 306 4.94 -6.57 5.67
C ILE A 306 5.63 -5.20 5.63
N VAL A 307 5.28 -4.29 6.55
CA VAL A 307 5.91 -2.96 6.65
C VAL A 307 7.40 -3.07 6.98
N LYS A 308 7.76 -3.98 7.89
CA LYS A 308 9.17 -4.28 8.19
C LYS A 308 9.92 -4.69 6.94
N LYS A 309 9.39 -5.66 6.18
CA LYS A 309 10.02 -6.15 4.94
C LYS A 309 10.16 -5.07 3.88
N LEU A 310 9.11 -4.29 3.64
CA LEU A 310 9.14 -3.15 2.70
C LEU A 310 10.23 -2.15 3.06
N MET A 311 10.30 -1.75 4.33
CA MET A 311 11.33 -0.82 4.79
C MET A 311 12.72 -1.45 4.69
N GLU A 312 12.87 -2.72 5.08
CA GLU A 312 14.14 -3.44 5.02
C GLU A 312 14.67 -3.54 3.59
N ASP A 313 13.81 -3.81 2.61
CA ASP A 313 14.18 -3.83 1.19
C ASP A 313 14.67 -2.47 0.69
N VAL A 314 14.15 -1.36 1.21
CA VAL A 314 14.52 0.00 0.79
C VAL A 314 15.74 0.54 1.54
N ILE A 315 15.81 0.41 2.87
CA ILE A 315 16.79 1.14 3.68
C ILE A 315 18.00 0.30 4.10
N ARG A 316 17.89 -1.03 4.15
CA ARG A 316 18.96 -1.90 4.71
C ARG A 316 20.25 -1.84 3.90
N GLU A 317 20.15 -1.69 2.58
CA GLU A 317 21.31 -1.54 1.71
C GLU A 317 22.10 -0.25 2.03
N HIS A 318 21.39 0.84 2.28
CA HIS A 318 22.00 2.13 2.62
C HIS A 318 22.53 2.16 4.06
N LEU A 319 21.84 1.51 4.99
CA LEU A 319 22.29 1.40 6.39
C LEU A 319 23.59 0.58 6.54
N GLY A 320 23.89 -0.32 5.60
CA GLY A 320 25.17 -1.04 5.59
C GLY A 320 26.39 -0.11 5.51
N TRP A 321 26.28 1.02 4.80
CA TRP A 321 27.33 2.03 4.72
C TRP A 321 27.55 2.76 6.05
N LEU A 322 26.49 2.97 6.82
CA LEU A 322 26.56 3.60 8.14
C LEU A 322 27.51 2.81 9.07
N ILE A 323 27.51 1.47 8.97
CA ILE A 323 28.38 0.60 9.76
C ILE A 323 29.85 0.77 9.33
N VAL A 324 30.10 0.84 8.01
CA VAL A 324 31.44 1.07 7.45
C VAL A 324 32.00 2.40 7.92
N TRP A 325 31.20 3.46 7.86
CA TRP A 325 31.62 4.77 8.36
C TRP A 325 31.82 4.78 9.87
N GLY A 326 31.00 4.06 10.64
CA GLY A 326 31.21 3.85 12.08
C GLY A 326 32.60 3.26 12.38
N CYS A 327 33.03 2.28 11.59
CA CYS A 327 34.37 1.70 11.68
C CYS A 327 35.48 2.69 11.31
N VAL A 328 35.32 3.43 10.21
CA VAL A 328 36.33 4.38 9.71
C VAL A 328 36.50 5.55 10.68
N PHE A 329 35.41 6.20 11.08
CA PHE A 329 35.45 7.32 12.03
C PHE A 329 35.89 6.87 13.42
N GLY A 330 35.40 5.72 13.89
CA GLY A 330 35.87 5.13 15.14
C GLY A 330 37.38 4.92 15.12
N GLY A 331 37.90 4.26 14.08
CA GLY A 331 39.34 4.02 13.96
C GLY A 331 40.16 5.31 13.88
N PHE A 332 39.71 6.29 13.10
CA PHE A 332 40.36 7.59 12.99
C PHE A 332 40.41 8.35 14.33
N ILE A 333 39.29 8.38 15.06
CA ILE A 333 39.22 8.96 16.41
C ILE A 333 40.14 8.20 17.37
N GLY A 334 40.24 6.87 17.25
CA GLY A 334 41.15 6.07 18.05
C GLY A 334 42.62 6.46 17.85
N VAL A 335 43.05 6.62 16.59
CA VAL A 335 44.43 7.04 16.26
C VAL A 335 44.69 8.46 16.76
N ILE A 336 43.76 9.40 16.54
CA ILE A 336 43.90 10.79 17.03
C ILE A 336 43.97 10.82 18.55
N SER A 337 43.12 10.06 19.25
CA SER A 337 43.11 10.01 20.71
C SER A 337 44.48 9.56 21.23
N LYS A 338 45.06 8.54 20.59
CA LYS A 338 46.40 8.06 20.93
C LYS A 338 47.49 9.09 20.62
N LEU A 339 47.40 9.78 19.48
CA LEU A 339 48.33 10.86 19.11
C LEU A 339 48.28 12.03 20.12
N ALA A 340 47.07 12.35 20.60
CA ALA A 340 46.84 13.39 21.60
C ALA A 340 47.26 12.98 23.02
N GLY A 341 47.80 11.79 23.23
CA GLY A 341 48.25 11.28 24.52
C GLY A 341 47.13 10.72 25.40
N TYR A 342 45.90 10.59 24.89
CA TYR A 342 44.81 9.91 25.60
C TYR A 342 44.91 8.40 25.39
N GLY A 343 45.30 7.69 26.44
CA GLY A 343 45.46 6.24 26.47
C GLY A 343 46.93 5.86 26.66
N ALA A 344 47.38 5.82 27.91
CA ALA A 344 48.60 5.12 28.31
C ALA A 344 48.27 3.64 28.55
#